data_AF-A0A2D4GM86-F1
#
_entry.id   AF-A0A2D4GM86-F1
#
_cell.length_a   1.000
_cell.length_b   1.000
_cell.length_c   1.000
_cell.angle_alpha   90.00
_cell.angle_beta   90.00
_cell.angle_gamma   90.00
#
_symmetry.space_group_name_H-M   'P 1'
#
loop_
_entity.id
_entity.type
_entity.pdbx_description
1 polymer ?
#
loop_
_entity_poly.entity_id
_entity_poly.type
_entity_poly.pdbx_seq_one_letter_code
_entity_poly.pdbx_strand_id
1 'polypeptide(L)'
;MFVSLMHHNEYTDPNSKKPIIVAYYNSNKGGVDSLDQKCAIYSSGTHTRRWPMAIFFRILDISSINSFILYNCYGNTNKKITRFNFVKQLAETLVRNEMMRRLHKKNAKRVEGFNLKNSASRGNAARQKFR
;
A
#
# COMPACT_ATOMS: atom_id res chain seq x y z
N MET A 1 2.46 -28.17 19.35
CA MET A 1 2.54 -27.67 20.74
C MET A 1 2.47 -26.15 20.70
N PHE A 2 1.57 -25.52 21.45
CA PHE A 2 1.50 -24.06 21.59
C PHE A 2 2.18 -23.64 22.89
N VAL A 3 2.96 -22.57 22.85
CA VAL A 3 3.66 -22.02 24.02
C VAL A 3 3.29 -20.54 24.14
N SER A 4 2.93 -20.10 25.34
CA SER A 4 2.55 -18.72 25.62
C SER A 4 3.07 -18.28 26.96
N LEU A 5 3.71 -17.12 27.01
CA LEU A 5 4.15 -16.47 28.24
C LEU A 5 3.03 -15.66 28.93
N MET A 6 1.90 -15.45 28.24
CA MET A 6 0.78 -14.63 28.76
C MET A 6 -0.37 -15.45 29.35
N HIS A 7 -0.40 -16.76 29.10
CA HIS A 7 -1.52 -17.63 29.47
C HIS A 7 -1.00 -18.68 30.47
N HIS A 8 -1.20 -18.43 31.77
CA HIS A 8 -0.69 -19.25 32.86
C HIS A 8 -1.70 -20.31 33.36
N ASN A 9 -2.97 -20.20 32.92
CA ASN A 9 -4.07 -21.07 33.36
C ASN A 9 -4.71 -21.79 32.15
N GLU A 10 -5.17 -23.02 32.37
CA GLU A 10 -5.84 -23.86 31.37
C GLU A 10 -7.31 -23.48 31.17
N TYR A 11 -7.56 -22.24 30.74
CA TYR A 11 -8.92 -21.80 30.45
C TYR A 11 -9.33 -22.20 29.02
N THR A 12 -10.55 -22.74 28.89
CA THR A 12 -11.15 -23.14 27.62
C THR A 12 -12.25 -22.16 27.25
N ASP A 13 -12.26 -21.68 26.00
CA ASP A 13 -13.31 -20.80 25.51
C ASP A 13 -14.67 -21.53 25.49
N PRO A 14 -15.71 -21.03 26.18
CA PRO A 14 -17.01 -21.71 26.28
C PRO A 14 -17.72 -21.88 24.93
N ASN A 15 -17.42 -21.03 23.94
CA ASN A 15 -18.08 -21.10 22.62
C ASN A 15 -17.40 -22.12 21.70
N SER A 16 -16.07 -22.09 21.59
CA SER A 16 -15.33 -22.97 20.67
C SER A 16 -14.89 -24.29 21.28
N LYS A 17 -14.97 -24.43 22.62
CA LYS A 17 -14.41 -25.54 23.40
C LYS A 17 -12.91 -25.78 23.15
N LYS A 18 -12.20 -24.75 22.67
CA LYS A 18 -10.75 -24.80 22.43
C LYS A 18 -10.00 -24.08 23.56
N PRO A 19 -8.76 -24.49 23.87
CA PRO A 19 -7.92 -23.75 24.80
C PRO A 19 -7.79 -22.29 24.35
N ILE A 20 -7.86 -21.33 25.27
CA ILE A 20 -7.75 -19.89 24.95
C ILE A 20 -6.49 -19.59 24.15
N ILE A 21 -5.36 -20.23 24.48
CA ILE A 21 -4.10 -20.06 23.75
C ILE A 21 -4.26 -20.33 22.24
N VAL A 22 -5.07 -21.32 21.86
CA VAL A 22 -5.35 -21.65 20.46
C VAL A 22 -6.26 -20.60 19.82
N ALA A 23 -7.27 -20.12 20.54
CA ALA A 23 -8.16 -19.08 20.07
C ALA A 23 -7.40 -17.76 19.83
N TYR A 24 -6.59 -17.35 20.81
CA TYR A 24 -5.76 -16.14 20.75
C TYR A 24 -4.69 -16.21 19.64
N TYR A 25 -4.04 -17.36 19.48
CA TYR A 25 -3.13 -17.55 18.36
C TYR A 25 -3.86 -17.39 17.01
N ASN A 26 -5.02 -18.03 16.86
CA ASN A 26 -5.77 -17.98 15.60
C ASN A 26 -6.33 -16.59 15.27
N SER A 27 -6.66 -15.77 16.26
CA SER A 27 -7.10 -14.38 16.02
C SER A 27 -5.96 -13.48 15.52
N ASN A 28 -4.72 -13.74 15.93
CA ASN A 28 -3.60 -12.83 15.67
C ASN A 28 -2.64 -13.33 14.57
N LYS A 29 -2.63 -14.63 14.25
CA LYS A 29 -1.71 -15.22 13.25
C LYS A 29 -1.85 -14.64 11.84
N GLY A 30 -3.02 -14.11 11.48
CA GLY A 30 -3.34 -13.73 10.10
C GLY A 30 -2.72 -12.41 9.61
N GLY A 31 -1.98 -11.68 10.45
CA GLY A 31 -1.45 -10.36 10.09
C GLY A 31 -0.48 -10.40 8.90
N VAL A 32 0.49 -11.31 8.94
CA VAL A 32 1.52 -11.46 7.90
C VAL A 32 0.90 -11.99 6.60
N ASP A 33 0.06 -13.01 6.70
CA ASP A 33 -0.63 -13.60 5.53
C ASP A 33 -1.53 -12.58 4.84
N SER A 34 -2.22 -11.73 5.62
CA SER A 34 -3.04 -10.64 5.08
C SER A 34 -2.21 -9.60 4.34
N LEU A 35 -0.99 -9.30 4.81
CA LEU A 35 -0.07 -8.40 4.12
C LEU A 35 0.45 -9.06 2.84
N ASP A 36 0.86 -10.33 2.89
CA ASP A 36 1.39 -11.04 1.72
C ASP A 36 0.32 -11.19 0.61
N GLN A 37 -0.92 -11.52 0.98
CA GLN A 37 -2.05 -11.54 0.06
C GLN A 37 -2.26 -10.16 -0.58
N LYS A 38 -2.16 -9.09 0.21
CA LYS A 38 -2.26 -7.71 -0.31
C LYS A 38 -1.10 -7.38 -1.25
N CYS A 39 0.12 -7.83 -0.99
CA CYS A 39 1.25 -7.66 -1.90
C CYS A 39 1.02 -8.44 -3.21
N ALA A 40 0.48 -9.67 -3.14
CA ALA A 40 0.23 -10.48 -4.32
C ALA A 40 -0.80 -9.86 -5.27
N ILE A 41 -1.86 -9.22 -4.75
CA ILE A 41 -2.93 -8.62 -5.58
C ILE A 41 -2.43 -7.41 -6.40
N TYR A 42 -1.53 -6.59 -5.83
CA TYR A 42 -0.99 -5.41 -6.49
C TYR A 42 0.54 -5.44 -6.41
N SER A 43 1.15 -6.43 -7.07
CA SER A 43 2.60 -6.56 -7.17
C SER A 43 3.15 -5.61 -8.23
N SER A 44 4.18 -4.85 -7.86
CA SER A 44 4.95 -4.02 -8.79
C SER A 44 6.10 -4.79 -9.43
N GLY A 45 6.30 -6.05 -9.03
CA GLY A 45 7.35 -6.92 -9.53
C GLY A 45 7.11 -7.38 -10.96
N THR A 46 8.16 -7.30 -11.78
CA THR A 46 8.23 -7.94 -13.10
C THR A 46 9.16 -9.15 -13.02
N HIS A 47 8.94 -10.17 -13.87
CA HIS A 47 9.84 -11.33 -13.92
C HIS A 47 11.28 -10.86 -14.19
N THR A 48 12.15 -11.04 -13.20
CA THR A 48 13.55 -10.61 -13.26
C THR A 48 14.46 -11.75 -12.84
N ARG A 49 15.58 -11.94 -13.57
CA ARG A 49 16.64 -12.88 -13.22
C ARG A 49 17.64 -12.30 -12.22
N ARG A 50 17.48 -11.04 -11.82
CA ARG A 50 18.36 -10.33 -10.89
C ARG A 50 17.72 -10.30 -9.51
N TRP A 51 18.18 -11.16 -8.60
CA TRP A 51 17.62 -11.30 -7.25
C TRP A 51 17.53 -9.97 -6.44
N PRO A 52 18.50 -9.04 -6.51
CA PRO A 52 18.38 -7.74 -5.82
C PRO A 52 17.17 -6.93 -6.26
N MET A 53 16.79 -7.05 -7.54
CA MET A 53 15.64 -6.34 -8.10
C MET A 53 14.32 -6.91 -7.57
N ALA A 54 14.26 -8.23 -7.35
CA ALA A 54 13.10 -8.86 -6.72
C ALA A 54 12.90 -8.34 -5.29
N ILE A 55 13.98 -8.18 -4.51
CA ILE A 55 13.92 -7.60 -3.16
C ILE A 55 13.41 -6.16 -3.22
N PHE A 56 13.94 -5.34 -4.14
CA PHE A 56 13.51 -3.96 -4.29
C PHE A 56 12.00 -3.85 -4.55
N PHE A 57 11.45 -4.65 -5.46
CA PHE A 57 10.03 -4.64 -5.74
C PHE A 57 9.20 -5.05 -4.52
N ARG A 58 9.65 -6.03 -3.74
CA ARG A 58 8.95 -6.43 -2.50
C ARG A 58 8.95 -5.31 -1.46
N ILE A 59 10.07 -4.60 -1.30
CA ILE A 59 10.13 -3.42 -0.41
C ILE A 59 9.16 -2.34 -0.89
N LEU A 60 9.08 -2.11 -2.20
CA LEU A 60 8.18 -1.12 -2.79
C LEU A 60 6.70 -1.45 -2.55
N ASP A 61 6.31 -2.72 -2.72
CA ASP A 61 4.94 -3.18 -2.48
C ASP A 61 4.53 -3.03 -1.00
N ILE A 62 5.41 -3.45 -0.07
CA ILE A 62 5.18 -3.30 1.37
C ILE A 62 5.07 -1.81 1.76
N SER A 63 5.98 -0.97 1.25
CA SER A 63 5.98 0.47 1.52
C SER A 63 4.69 1.12 1.02
N SER A 64 4.20 0.72 -0.15
CA SER A 64 2.93 1.21 -0.71
C SER A 64 1.74 0.85 0.18
N ILE A 65 1.69 -0.37 0.72
CA ILE A 65 0.63 -0.79 1.66
C ILE A 65 0.72 0.01 2.96
N ASN A 66 1.92 0.15 3.53
CA ASN A 66 2.12 0.90 4.78
C ASN A 66 1.71 2.38 4.63
N SER A 67 2.08 3.01 3.51
CA SER A 67 1.64 4.37 3.19
C SER A 67 0.11 4.50 3.05
N PHE A 68 -0.56 3.47 2.52
CA PHE A 68 -2.03 3.44 2.44
C PHE A 68 -2.68 3.26 3.81
N ILE A 69 -2.10 2.44 4.70
CA ILE A 69 -2.57 2.30 6.09
C ILE A 69 -2.44 3.64 6.80
N LEU A 70 -1.28 4.30 6.72
CA LEU A 70 -1.06 5.63 7.30
C LEU A 70 -2.04 6.67 6.76
N TYR A 71 -2.27 6.67 5.44
CA TYR A 71 -3.25 7.54 4.81
C TYR A 71 -4.66 7.31 5.37
N ASN A 72 -5.06 6.06 5.65
CA ASN A 72 -6.37 5.79 6.22
C ASN A 72 -6.45 6.11 7.72
N CYS A 73 -5.35 5.98 8.47
CA CYS A 73 -5.30 6.28 9.90
C CYS A 73 -5.29 7.79 10.18
N TYR A 74 -4.58 8.57 9.38
CA TYR A 74 -4.35 10.00 9.61
C TYR A 74 -5.01 10.92 8.58
N GLY A 75 -5.50 10.36 7.47
CA GLY A 75 -6.21 11.12 6.45
C GLY A 75 -7.54 11.60 7.01
N ASN A 76 -7.64 12.91 7.25
CA ASN A 76 -8.85 13.59 7.70
C ASN A 76 -9.90 13.72 6.58
N THR A 77 -10.01 12.68 5.74
CA THR A 77 -10.78 12.66 4.51
C THR A 77 -11.96 11.73 4.71
N ASN A 78 -13.17 12.28 4.80
CA ASN A 78 -14.45 11.53 4.77
C ASN A 78 -14.65 10.71 3.46
N LYS A 79 -13.69 10.75 2.53
CA LYS A 79 -13.71 10.02 1.27
C LYS A 79 -12.80 8.81 1.37
N LYS A 80 -13.43 7.62 1.46
CA LYS A 80 -12.76 6.35 1.26
C LYS A 80 -12.28 6.27 -0.19
N ILE A 81 -10.97 6.27 -0.39
CA ILE A 81 -10.36 6.01 -1.69
C ILE A 81 -10.01 4.52 -1.80
N THR A 82 -10.15 3.95 -2.99
CA THR A 82 -9.69 2.59 -3.24
C THR A 82 -8.17 2.54 -3.23
N ARG A 83 -7.59 1.40 -2.80
CA ARG A 83 -6.14 1.19 -2.80
C ARG A 83 -5.51 1.43 -4.17
N PHE A 84 -6.16 0.95 -5.24
CA PHE A 84 -5.70 1.18 -6.61
C PHE A 84 -5.58 2.68 -6.94
N ASN A 85 -6.60 3.47 -6.62
CA ASN A 85 -6.58 4.91 -6.88
C ASN A 85 -5.52 5.63 -6.04
N PHE A 86 -5.29 5.19 -4.80
CA PHE A 86 -4.20 5.71 -3.96
C PHE A 86 -2.82 5.45 -4.59
N VAL A 87 -2.52 4.20 -4.96
CA VAL A 87 -1.24 3.83 -5.56
C VAL A 87 -1.04 4.54 -6.91
N LYS A 88 -2.09 4.69 -7.71
CA LYS A 88 -2.06 5.47 -8.96
C LYS A 88 -1.67 6.93 -8.71
N GLN A 89 -2.33 7.60 -7.77
CA GLN A 89 -2.01 9.00 -7.43
C GLN A 89 -0.58 9.15 -6.88
N LEU A 90 -0.14 8.20 -6.06
CA LEU A 90 1.22 8.13 -5.54
C LEU A 90 2.23 8.02 -6.69
N ALA A 91 2.04 7.07 -7.61
CA ALA A 91 2.91 6.89 -8.77
C ALA A 91 2.93 8.12 -9.69
N GLU A 92 1.78 8.71 -9.98
CA GLU A 92 1.69 9.96 -10.76
C GLU A 92 2.47 11.10 -10.10
N THR A 93 2.42 11.20 -8.77
CA THR A 93 3.12 12.25 -8.02
C THR A 93 4.63 12.06 -8.05
N LEU A 94 5.10 10.83 -7.85
CA LEU A 94 6.53 10.48 -7.88
C LEU A 94 7.14 10.70 -9.26
N VAL A 95 6.42 10.36 -10.32
CA VAL A 95 6.93 10.39 -11.70
C VAL A 95 6.80 11.78 -12.33
N ARG A 96 5.93 12.65 -11.82
CA ARG A 96 5.65 14.00 -12.38
C ARG A 96 6.90 14.85 -12.59
N ASN A 97 7.77 14.96 -11.59
CA ASN A 97 8.97 15.82 -11.69
C ASN A 97 9.91 15.33 -12.79
N GLU A 98 10.10 14.02 -12.88
CA GLU A 98 10.96 13.39 -13.88
C GLU A 98 10.35 13.50 -15.29
N MET A 99 9.02 13.36 -15.42
CA MET A 99 8.31 13.60 -16.68
C MET A 99 8.52 15.03 -17.18
N MET A 100 8.36 16.02 -16.30
CA MET A 100 8.56 17.42 -16.65
C MET A 100 10.01 17.67 -17.07
N ARG A 101 11.00 17.09 -16.36
CA ARG A 101 12.41 17.19 -16.74
C ARG A 101 12.69 16.60 -18.12
N ARG A 102 12.09 15.44 -18.44
CA ARG A 102 12.25 14.78 -19.75
C ARG A 102 11.61 15.58 -20.88
N LEU A 103 10.48 16.22 -20.62
CA LEU A 103 9.77 17.05 -21.61
C LEU A 103 10.60 18.28 -22.04
N HIS A 104 11.36 18.88 -21.12
CA HIS A 104 12.22 20.03 -21.42
C HIS A 104 13.48 19.67 -22.25
N LYS A 105 13.74 18.39 -22.53
CA LYS A 105 14.84 17.99 -23.44
C LYS A 105 14.41 18.20 -24.90
N LYS A 106 15.25 18.89 -25.68
CA LYS A 106 15.03 19.23 -27.11
C LYS A 106 14.59 18.06 -28.01
N ASN A 107 14.93 16.81 -27.66
CA ASN A 107 14.66 15.62 -28.48
C ASN A 107 13.56 14.70 -27.90
N ALA A 108 12.71 15.20 -27.00
CA ALA A 108 11.62 14.40 -26.45
C ALA A 108 10.59 14.06 -27.55
N LYS A 109 10.40 12.77 -27.85
CA LYS A 109 9.30 12.31 -28.71
C LYS A 109 7.97 12.64 -28.02
N ARG A 110 7.14 13.45 -28.67
CA ARG A 110 5.82 13.84 -28.17
C ARG A 110 4.88 12.63 -28.25
N VAL A 111 4.48 12.11 -27.09
CA VAL A 111 3.41 11.11 -27.01
C VAL A 111 2.09 11.87 -26.99
N GLU A 112 1.33 11.82 -28.08
CA GLU A 112 0.00 12.42 -28.13
C GLU A 112 -0.96 11.63 -27.22
N GLY A 113 -1.59 12.33 -26.26
CA GLY A 113 -2.60 11.74 -25.37
C GLY A 113 -2.41 12.00 -23.86
N PHE A 114 -1.21 12.40 -23.39
CA PHE A 114 -0.96 12.66 -21.97
C PHE A 114 -1.00 14.16 -21.65
N ASN A 115 -2.19 14.71 -21.39
CA ASN A 115 -2.35 16.14 -21.08
C ASN A 115 -1.99 16.45 -19.62
N LEU A 116 -0.71 16.77 -19.38
CA LEU A 116 -0.15 17.17 -18.07
C LEU A 116 -0.84 18.41 -17.46
N LYS A 117 -1.50 19.24 -18.27
CA LYS A 117 -2.17 20.46 -17.78
C LYS A 117 -3.46 20.14 -16.99
N ASN A 118 -4.15 19.05 -17.31
CA ASN A 118 -5.41 18.68 -16.63
C ASN A 118 -5.21 18.00 -15.27
N SER A 119 -4.05 17.38 -15.00
CA SER A 119 -3.74 16.74 -13.73
C SER A 119 -3.23 17.72 -12.66
N ALA A 120 -2.59 18.82 -13.07
CA ALA A 120 -2.19 19.90 -12.17
C ALA A 120 -3.40 20.70 -11.63
N SER A 121 -4.42 20.94 -12.46
CA SER A 121 -5.65 21.65 -12.07
C SER A 121 -6.43 20.92 -10.98
N ARG A 122 -6.41 19.57 -10.98
CA ARG A 122 -7.08 18.74 -9.95
C ARG A 122 -6.39 18.81 -8.59
N GLY A 123 -5.06 18.94 -8.57
CA GLY A 123 -4.29 19.10 -7.32
C GLY A 123 -4.47 20.48 -6.68
N ASN A 124 -4.57 21.54 -7.49
CA ASN A 124 -4.77 22.90 -6.98
C ASN A 124 -6.21 23.16 -6.51
N ALA A 125 -7.22 22.54 -7.13
CA ALA A 125 -8.61 22.63 -6.68
C ALA A 125 -8.85 21.99 -5.30
N ALA A 126 -8.07 20.96 -4.92
CA ALA A 126 -8.12 20.36 -3.59
C ALA A 126 -7.49 21.26 -2.50
N ARG A 127 -6.57 22.16 -2.89
CA ARG A 127 -5.86 23.08 -1.99
C ARG A 127 -6.62 24.38 -1.72
N GLN A 128 -7.62 24.72 -2.54
CA GLN A 128 -8.48 25.91 -2.38
C GLN A 128 -9.78 25.66 -1.58
N LYS A 129 -10.08 24.42 -1.19
CA LYS A 129 -11.26 24.08 -0.36
C LYS A 129 -10.99 23.96 1.15
N PHE A 130 -9.78 24.32 1.59
CA PHE A 130 -9.37 24.30 3.01
C PHE A 130 -8.86 25.67 3.48
N ARG A 131 -9.45 26.74 2.95
CA ARG A 131 -9.24 28.09 3.49
C ARG A 131 -10.59 28.72 3.79
#